data_AF-A0A380FCL8-F1
#
_entry.id   AF-A0A380FCL8-F1
#
_cell.length_a   1.000
_cell.length_b   1.000
_cell.length_c   1.000
_cell.angle_alpha   90.00
_cell.angle_beta   90.00
_cell.angle_gamma   90.00
#
_symmetry.space_group_name_H-M   'P 1'
#
loop_
_entity.id
_entity.type
_entity.pdbx_description
1 polymer ?
#
loop_
_entity_poly.entity_id
_entity_poly.type
_entity_poly.pdbx_seq_one_letter_code
_entity_poly.pdbx_strand_id
1 'polypeptide(L)' 'MFFVTHDIEEAMKLGDRICLLNEGHIEQIDTPEGFATRPNNAFVEQFFRQ' A
#
# COMPACT_ATOMS: atom_id res chain seq x y z
N MET A 1 16.67 1.55 -0.22
CA MET A 1 16.23 2.81 -0.86
C MET A 1 14.79 3.00 -0.48
N PHE A 2 14.39 4.21 -0.08
CA PHE A 2 13.00 4.52 0.21
C PHE A 2 12.48 5.47 -0.87
N PHE A 3 11.34 5.14 -1.44
CA PHE A 3 10.64 5.96 -2.42
C PHE A 3 9.26 6.28 -1.87
N VAL A 4 8.84 7.52 -2.04
CA VAL A 4 7.55 8.01 -1.56
C VAL A 4 6.79 8.53 -2.76
N THR A 5 5.60 7.99 -2.97
CA THR A 5 4.71 8.39 -4.05
C THR A 5 3.28 8.34 -3.54
N HIS A 6 2.40 9.09 -4.20
CA HIS A 6 0.96 8.97 -4.04
C HIS A 6 0.34 8.07 -5.12
N ASP A 7 1.13 7.62 -6.09
CA ASP A 7 0.72 6.70 -7.13
C ASP A 7 0.96 5.25 -6.68
N ILE A 8 -0.15 4.53 -6.51
CA ILE A 8 -0.14 3.14 -6.05
C ILE A 8 0.45 2.22 -7.11
N GLU A 9 0.17 2.46 -8.40
CA GLU A 9 0.69 1.60 -9.47
C GLU A 9 2.21 1.65 -9.51
N GLU A 10 2.81 2.83 -9.31
CA GLU A 10 4.26 2.96 -9.18
C GLU A 10 4.80 2.20 -7.98
N ALA A 11 4.16 2.36 -6.81
CA ALA A 11 4.56 1.65 -5.59
C ALA A 11 4.50 0.13 -5.75
N MET A 12 3.47 -0.38 -6.44
CA MET A 12 3.27 -1.80 -6.73
C MET A 12 4.25 -2.37 -7.75
N LYS A 13 4.67 -1.56 -8.73
CA LYS A 13 5.63 -1.99 -9.77
C LYS A 13 7.08 -1.94 -9.30
N LEU A 14 7.43 -0.98 -8.44
CA LEU A 14 8.82 -0.68 -8.09
C LEU A 14 9.21 -1.16 -6.68
N GLY A 15 8.25 -1.33 -5.77
CA GLY A 15 8.52 -1.65 -4.38
C GLY A 15 8.49 -3.14 -4.07
N ASP A 16 9.54 -3.64 -3.41
CA ASP A 16 9.52 -4.98 -2.80
C ASP A 16 8.52 -5.07 -1.64
N ARG A 17 8.34 -3.94 -0.93
CA ARG A 17 7.37 -3.74 0.15
C ARG A 17 6.84 -2.32 0.10
N ILE A 18 5.58 -2.17 0.49
CA ILE A 18 4.85 -0.89 0.48
C ILE A 18 4.40 -0.59 1.91
N CYS A 19 4.49 0.68 2.31
CA CYS A 19 3.93 1.19 3.55
C CYS A 19 2.81 2.16 3.20
N LEU A 20 1.57 1.79 3.51
CA LEU A 20 0.41 2.66 3.32
C LEU A 20 0.18 3.47 4.59
N LEU A 21 0.24 4.80 4.44
CA LEU A 21 0.02 5.77 5.49
C LEU A 21 -1.30 6.51 5.25
N ASN A 22 -2.06 6.72 6.31
CA ASN A 22 -3.28 7.51 6.31
C ASN A 22 -3.34 8.35 7.59
N GLU A 23 -3.53 9.67 7.47
CA GLU A 23 -3.60 10.60 8.61
C GLU A 23 -2.45 10.47 9.64
N GLY A 24 -1.24 10.11 9.18
CA GLY A 24 -0.08 9.91 10.05
C GLY A 24 -0.02 8.54 10.74
N HIS A 25 -0.98 7.67 10.46
CA HIS A 25 -1.02 6.29 10.92
C HIS A 25 -0.62 5.31 9.80
N ILE A 26 0.09 4.25 10.17
CA ILE A 26 0.39 3.15 9.27
C ILE A 26 -0.82 2.24 9.22
N GLU A 27 -1.42 2.10 8.04
CA GLU A 27 -2.58 1.24 7.81
C GLU A 27 -2.13 -0.20 7.50
N GLN A 28 -1.07 -0.34 6.69
CA GLN A 28 -0.49 -1.63 6.35
C GLN A 28 0.95 -1.49 5.82
N ILE A 29 1.81 -2.46 6.16
CA ILE A 29 3.14 -2.62 5.54
C ILE A 29 3.29 -4.05 5.04
N ASP A 30 3.19 -4.26 3.75
CA ASP A 30 3.23 -5.59 3.15
C ASP A 30 3.85 -5.59 1.74
N THR A 31 3.98 -6.75 1.12
CA THR A 31 4.32 -6.88 -0.30
C THR A 31 3.15 -6.44 -1.19
N PRO A 32 3.39 -6.11 -2.47
CA PRO A 32 2.31 -5.84 -3.42
C PRO A 32 1.22 -6.92 -3.42
N GLU A 33 1.61 -8.19 -3.40
CA GLU A 33 0.69 -9.32 -3.33
C GLU A 33 -0.12 -9.35 -2.03
N GLY A 34 0.51 -8.99 -0.90
CA GLY A 34 -0.16 -8.90 0.40
C GLY A 34 -1.25 -7.85 0.43
N PHE A 35 -1.03 -6.68 -0.20
CA PHE A 35 -2.05 -5.66 -0.36
C PHE A 35 -3.24 -6.13 -1.21
N ALA A 36 -2.98 -6.91 -2.26
CA ALA A 36 -4.03 -7.43 -3.15
C ALA A 36 -4.84 -8.58 -2.53
N THR A 37 -4.22 -9.41 -1.71
CA THR A 37 -4.82 -10.66 -1.21
C THR A 37 -5.29 -10.59 0.24
N ARG A 38 -4.71 -9.71 1.05
CA ARG A 38 -4.92 -9.62 2.50
C ARG A 38 -4.91 -8.16 2.98
N PRO A 39 -5.91 -7.36 2.59
CA PRO A 39 -6.05 -6.02 3.14
C PRO A 39 -6.33 -6.08 4.66
N ASN A 40 -5.61 -5.29 5.44
CA ASN A 40 -5.72 -5.26 6.90
C ASN A 40 -6.99 -4.57 7.40
N ASN A 41 -7.59 -3.69 6.60
CA ASN A 41 -8.82 -2.98 6.94
C ASN A 41 -9.54 -2.47 5.67
N ALA A 42 -10.74 -1.92 5.87
CA ALA A 42 -11.59 -1.41 4.80
C ALA A 42 -10.96 -0.25 4.02
N PHE A 43 -10.14 0.59 4.67
CA PHE A 43 -9.42 1.66 3.99
C PHE A 43 -8.40 1.08 3.00
N VAL A 44 -7.57 0.13 3.44
CA VAL A 44 -6.62 -0.55 2.54
C VAL A 44 -7.37 -1.24 1.40
N GLU A 45 -8.45 -1.97 1.69
CA GLU A 45 -9.24 -2.63 0.65
C GLU A 45 -9.82 -1.64 -0.37
N GLN A 46 -10.36 -0.51 0.09
CA GLN A 46 -10.94 0.53 -0.77
C GLN A 46 -9.87 1.24 -1.60
N PHE A 47 -8.72 1.51 -1.00
CA PHE A 47 -7.62 2.25 -1.62
C PHE A 47 -7.06 1.55 -2.86
N PHE A 48 -7.06 0.21 -2.88
CA PHE A 48 -6.56 -0.59 -4.02
C PHE A 48 -7.65 -0.99 -5.03
N ARG A 49 -8.92 -0.63 -4.78
CA ARG A 49 -10.04 -0.88 -5.71
C ARG A 49 -10.37 0.34 -6.59
N GLN A 50 -9.68 1.46 -6.41
CA GLN A 50 -9.96 2.73 -7.07
C GLN A 50 -8.98 3.06 -8.19
#